data_AF-A0A2X2W6V5-F1
#
_entry.id   AF-A0A2X2W6V5-F1
#
_cell.length_a   1.000
_cell.length_b   1.000
_cell.length_c   1.000
_cell.angle_alpha   90.00
_cell.angle_beta   90.00
_cell.angle_gamma   90.00
#
_symmetry.space_group_name_H-M   'P 1'
#
loop_
_entity.id
_entity.type
_entity.pdbx_description
1 polymer ?
#
loop_
_entity_poly.entity_id
_entity_poly.type
_entity_poly.pdbx_seq_one_letter_code
_entity_poly.pdbx_strand_id
1 'polypeptide(L)'
;MKDKENKKTSKISNAILEEENLSTRISDDQLQGEFNYSQAERILKKMFNKGLIDKVEFNKINELNRETFSPILVKIMPLNR
;
A
#
# COMPACT_ATOMS: atom_id res chain seq x y z
N MET A 1 -18.49 33.02 -33.83
CA MET A 1 -17.99 32.95 -32.43
C MET A 1 -18.43 31.60 -31.87
N LYS A 2 -17.48 30.68 -31.69
CA LYS A 2 -17.01 30.16 -30.38
C LYS A 2 -18.02 29.19 -29.76
N ASP A 3 -17.76 27.91 -29.48
CA ASP A 3 -16.54 27.13 -29.34
C ASP A 3 -16.88 25.66 -29.62
N LYS A 4 -16.12 25.00 -30.50
CA LYS A 4 -16.11 23.54 -30.65
C LYS A 4 -14.75 23.05 -30.16
N GLU A 5 -14.80 21.92 -29.47
CA GLU A 5 -13.66 21.08 -29.08
C GLU A 5 -12.84 21.51 -27.86
N ASN A 6 -13.31 21.13 -26.69
CA ASN A 6 -12.46 20.96 -25.51
C ASN A 6 -12.50 19.51 -24.98
N LYS A 7 -12.41 18.53 -25.89
CA LYS A 7 -12.39 17.09 -25.54
C LYS A 7 -11.18 16.33 -26.10
N LYS A 8 -10.10 17.04 -26.42
CA LYS A 8 -8.86 16.46 -26.99
C LYS A 8 -7.58 16.80 -26.22
N THR A 9 -7.67 17.33 -25.01
CA THR A 9 -6.47 17.61 -24.19
C THR A 9 -6.19 16.54 -23.13
N SER A 10 -7.20 15.75 -22.73
CA SER A 10 -7.02 14.70 -21.70
C SER A 10 -6.39 13.39 -22.21
N LYS A 11 -6.26 13.19 -23.53
CA LYS A 11 -5.67 11.96 -24.09
C LYS A 11 -4.17 12.10 -24.38
N ILE A 12 -3.69 13.31 -24.62
CA ILE A 12 -2.29 13.58 -24.98
C ILE A 12 -1.41 13.62 -23.72
N SER A 13 -1.95 14.06 -22.58
CA SER A 13 -1.24 14.05 -21.29
C SER A 13 -0.82 12.64 -20.86
N ASN A 14 -1.62 11.61 -21.17
CA ASN A 14 -1.29 10.25 -20.77
C ASN A 14 -0.18 9.65 -21.63
N ALA A 15 -0.15 9.94 -22.93
CA ALA A 15 0.84 9.38 -23.85
C ALA A 15 2.25 9.95 -23.65
N ILE A 16 2.37 11.23 -23.28
CA ILE A 16 3.68 11.88 -23.06
C ILE A 16 4.33 11.43 -21.74
N LEU A 17 3.56 10.88 -20.81
CA LEU A 17 4.04 10.41 -19.49
C LEU A 17 4.59 8.97 -19.50
N GLU A 18 4.57 8.26 -20.63
CA GLU A 18 4.94 6.83 -20.67
C GLU A 18 6.35 6.54 -21.19
N GLU A 19 7.04 7.47 -21.87
CA GLU A 19 8.32 7.14 -22.52
C GLU A 19 9.59 7.39 -21.67
N GLU A 20 9.56 8.19 -20.59
CA GLU A 20 10.79 8.57 -19.86
C GLU A 20 10.87 8.17 -18.38
N ASN A 21 9.99 7.32 -17.85
CA ASN A 21 10.17 6.80 -16.49
C ASN A 21 9.63 5.39 -16.31
N LEU A 22 10.40 4.40 -16.80
CA LEU A 22 10.26 2.99 -16.43
C LEU A 22 10.74 2.72 -14.98
N SER A 23 10.57 3.68 -14.07
CA SER A 23 10.67 3.45 -12.63
C SER A 23 9.28 3.04 -12.14
N THR A 24 8.99 1.74 -12.27
CA THR A 24 7.87 0.99 -11.65
C THR A 24 6.81 1.85 -10.98
N ARG A 25 5.74 2.21 -11.72
CA ARG A 25 4.56 2.81 -11.10
C ARG A 25 3.96 1.79 -10.12
N ILE A 26 3.92 2.14 -8.83
CA ILE A 26 3.18 1.39 -7.82
C ILE A 26 1.70 1.49 -8.15
N SER A 27 0.97 0.36 -8.18
CA SER A 27 -0.47 0.37 -8.40
C SER A 27 -1.24 0.85 -7.16
N ASP A 28 -2.47 1.31 -7.35
CA ASP A 28 -3.32 1.73 -6.24
C ASP A 28 -3.58 0.58 -5.24
N ASP A 29 -3.75 -0.65 -5.74
CA ASP A 29 -3.92 -1.85 -4.90
C ASP A 29 -2.70 -2.11 -4.02
N GLN A 30 -1.50 -1.93 -4.59
CA GLN A 30 -0.25 -2.09 -3.86
C GLN A 30 -0.11 -1.02 -2.76
N LEU A 31 -0.47 0.23 -3.07
CA LEU A 31 -0.48 1.32 -2.08
C LEU A 31 -1.52 1.08 -0.98
N GLN A 32 -2.69 0.56 -1.35
CA GLN A 32 -3.76 0.22 -0.42
C GLN A 32 -3.33 -0.91 0.54
N GLY A 33 -2.62 -1.92 0.04
CA GLY A 33 -2.02 -2.97 0.87
C GLY A 33 -1.06 -2.42 1.92
N GLU A 34 -0.17 -1.50 1.52
CA GLU A 34 0.78 -0.85 2.44
C GLU A 34 0.06 -0.02 3.52
N PHE A 35 -0.95 0.76 3.12
CA PHE A 35 -1.76 1.54 4.06
C PHE A 35 -2.51 0.65 5.05
N ASN A 36 -3.15 -0.41 4.56
CA ASN A 36 -3.90 -1.34 5.39
C ASN A 36 -3.00 -2.07 6.39
N TYR A 37 -1.83 -2.54 5.94
CA TYR A 37 -0.83 -3.16 6.82
C TYR A 37 -0.40 -2.20 7.94
N SER A 38 -0.08 -0.95 7.61
CA SER A 38 0.31 0.08 8.58
C SER A 38 -0.78 0.31 9.65
N GLN A 39 -2.04 0.37 9.23
CA GLN A 39 -3.16 0.54 10.14
C GLN A 39 -3.37 -0.69 11.04
N ALA A 40 -3.26 -1.89 10.49
CA ALA A 40 -3.37 -3.14 11.25
C ALA A 40 -2.24 -3.25 12.29
N GLU A 41 -1.01 -2.92 11.94
CA GLU A 41 0.13 -2.92 12.86
C GLU A 41 -0.09 -1.94 14.03
N ARG A 42 -0.64 -0.75 13.76
CA ARG A 42 -0.97 0.23 14.80
C ARG A 42 -2.03 -0.27 15.78
N ILE A 43 -3.04 -0.98 15.28
CA ILE A 43 -4.07 -1.60 16.13
C ILE A 43 -3.45 -2.74 16.95
N LEU A 44 -2.66 -3.59 16.32
CA LEU A 44 -2.02 -4.73 16.95
C LEU A 44 -1.09 -4.31 18.09
N LYS A 45 -0.27 -3.27 17.88
CA LYS A 45 0.57 -2.65 18.93
C LYS A 45 -0.26 -2.15 20.11
N LYS A 46 -1.42 -1.54 19.85
CA LYS A 46 -2.32 -1.08 20.92
C LYS A 46 -2.92 -2.25 21.70
N MET A 47 -3.27 -3.35 21.04
CA MET A 47 -3.80 -4.54 21.72
C MET A 47 -2.74 -5.14 22.65
N PHE A 48 -1.51 -5.29 22.16
CA PHE A 48 -0.39 -5.81 22.94
C PHE A 48 -0.05 -4.91 24.14
N ASN A 49 0.08 -3.60 23.92
CA ASN A 49 0.39 -2.66 25.00
C ASN A 49 -0.69 -2.57 26.08
N LYS A 50 -1.94 -2.94 25.75
CA LYS A 50 -3.05 -3.03 26.69
C LYS A 50 -3.16 -4.41 27.37
N GLY A 51 -2.29 -5.36 27.05
CA GLY A 51 -2.33 -6.72 27.57
C GLY A 51 -3.53 -7.53 27.07
N LEU A 52 -4.14 -7.15 25.93
CA LEU A 52 -5.26 -7.89 25.34
C LEU A 52 -4.82 -9.15 24.60
N ILE A 53 -3.55 -9.19 24.20
CA ILE A 53 -2.90 -10.31 23.53
C ILE A 53 -1.48 -10.44 24.08
N ASP A 54 -0.96 -11.66 24.05
CA ASP A 54 0.43 -11.93 24.42
C ASP A 54 1.41 -11.77 23.24
N LYS A 55 2.70 -12.01 23.50
CA LYS A 55 3.76 -11.89 22.48
C LYS A 55 3.62 -12.94 21.37
N VAL A 56 3.14 -14.14 21.69
CA VAL A 56 2.97 -15.23 20.73
C VAL A 56 1.82 -14.91 19.78
N GLU A 57 0.70 -14.43 20.32
CA GLU A 57 -0.46 -13.95 19.56
C GLU A 57 -0.11 -12.73 18.71
N PHE A 58 0.64 -11.78 19.26
CA PHE A 58 1.13 -10.62 18.49
C PHE A 58 1.92 -11.07 17.26
N ASN A 59 2.86 -12.01 17.42
CA ASN A 59 3.68 -12.49 16.31
C ASN A 59 2.84 -13.18 15.24
N LYS A 60 1.92 -14.08 15.64
CA LYS A 60 1.01 -14.77 14.71
C LYS A 60 0.12 -13.81 13.94
N ILE A 61 -0.50 -12.84 14.62
CA ILE A 61 -1.36 -11.86 13.97
C ILE A 61 -0.53 -10.98 13.03
N ASN A 62 0.71 -10.63 13.40
CA ASN A 62 1.57 -9.84 12.52
C ASN A 62 1.95 -10.60 11.25
N GLU A 63 2.24 -11.90 11.34
CA GLU A 63 2.48 -12.75 10.17
C GLU A 63 1.23 -12.81 9.26
N LEU A 64 0.05 -13.06 9.84
CA LEU A 64 -1.21 -13.05 9.09
C LEU A 64 -1.51 -11.71 8.43
N ASN A 65 -1.19 -10.59 9.07
CA ASN A 65 -1.34 -9.26 8.47
C ASN A 65 -0.41 -9.09 7.25
N ARG A 66 0.83 -9.60 7.31
CA ARG A 66 1.77 -9.55 6.18
C ARG A 66 1.26 -10.37 5.00
N GLU A 67 0.73 -11.57 5.26
CA GLU A 67 0.13 -12.42 4.23
C GLU A 67 -1.12 -11.79 3.63
N THR A 68 -2.02 -11.28 4.48
CA THR A 68 -3.33 -10.74 4.07
C THR A 68 -3.19 -9.45 3.27
N PHE A 69 -2.35 -8.52 3.73
CA PHE A 69 -2.20 -7.22 3.07
C PHE A 69 -1.13 -7.23 1.98
N SER A 70 -0.28 -8.26 1.94
CA SER A 70 0.81 -8.41 0.98
C SER A 70 1.55 -7.09 0.68
N PRO A 71 2.02 -6.36 1.73
CA PRO A 71 2.62 -5.05 1.56
C PRO A 71 3.88 -5.14 0.69
N ILE A 72 4.13 -4.13 -0.13
CA ILE A 72 5.20 -4.14 -1.14
C ILE A 72 6.56 -4.36 -0.46
N LEU A 73 6.72 -3.78 0.73
CA LEU A 73 7.97 -3.80 1.48
C LEU A 73 8.18 -5.08 2.29
N VAL A 74 7.28 -6.07 2.22
CA VAL A 74 7.36 -7.32 3.02
C VAL A 74 8.73 -8.01 2.91
N LYS A 75 9.36 -7.97 1.73
CA LYS A 75 10.67 -8.59 1.46
C LYS A 75 11.83 -8.02 2.28
N ILE A 76 11.74 -6.75 2.67
CA ILE A 76 12.79 -6.04 3.42
C ILE A 76 12.40 -5.78 4.87
N MET A 77 11.17 -6.11 5.27
CA MET A 77 10.73 -5.92 6.64
C MET A 77 11.38 -6.94 7.58
N PRO A 78 11.63 -6.57 8.84
CA PRO A 78 12.18 -7.50 9.83
C PRO A 78 11.21 -8.66 10.06
N LEU A 79 11.75 -9.88 10.04
CA LEU A 79 11.04 -11.08 10.46
C LEU A 79 10.93 -11.06 11.99
N ASN A 80 9.73 -11.30 12.50
CA ASN A 80 9.49 -11.43 13.93
C ASN A 80 10.04 -12.78 14.42
N ARG A 81 11.33 -12.83 14.74
CA ARG A 81 11.98 -13.99 15.39
C ARG A 81 11.89 -13.89 16.91
#